data_AF-A0A945VZX1-F1
#
_entry.id   AF-A0A945VZX1-F1
#
_cell.length_a   1.000
_cell.length_b   1.000
_cell.length_c   1.000
_cell.angle_alpha   90.00
_cell.angle_beta   90.00
_cell.angle_gamma   90.00
#
_symmetry.space_group_name_H-M   'P 1'
#
loop_
_entity.id
_entity.type
_entity.pdbx_description
1 polymer ?
#
loop_
_entity_poly.entity_id
_entity_poly.type
_entity_poly.pdbx_seq_one_letter_code
_entity_poly.pdbx_strand_id
1 'polypeptide(L)'
;MELYKRIAQTQTALNNCFKTHNEEWEYKHNLKITEYNDLLPSGSGVDNGSSINTDNTNMDKIVILSGWHIMNDGGYYDGWIDFRVVVTPSFDNFDLNIIGNFGKHQDLKDYLYELFNYSLNQEIN
;
A
#
# COMPACT_ATOMS: atom_id res chain seq x y z
N MET A 1 4.32 3.76 16.67
CA MET A 1 3.09 4.09 15.93
C MET A 1 3.04 3.23 14.69
N GLU A 2 1.90 2.62 14.39
CA GLU A 2 1.78 1.73 13.23
C GLU A 2 1.99 2.48 11.90
N LEU A 3 2.49 1.75 10.90
CA LEU A 3 2.79 2.26 9.56
C LEU A 3 1.58 2.96 8.91
N TYR A 4 0.39 2.37 8.97
CA TYR A 4 -0.80 2.99 8.34
C TYR A 4 -1.12 4.38 8.93
N LYS A 5 -0.94 4.57 10.25
CA LYS A 5 -1.15 5.86 10.91
C LYS A 5 -0.11 6.88 10.46
N ARG A 6 1.15 6.45 10.29
CA ARG A 6 2.25 7.29 9.78
C ARG A 6 2.02 7.72 8.33
N ILE A 7 1.50 6.82 7.49
CA ILE A 7 1.10 7.13 6.11
C ILE A 7 -0.02 8.17 6.13
N ALA A 8 -1.09 7.95 6.89
CA ALA A 8 -2.23 8.88 6.96
C ALA A 8 -1.83 10.28 7.44
N GLN A 9 -0.99 10.37 8.48
CA GLN A 9 -0.48 11.65 8.99
C GLN A 9 0.40 12.37 7.96
N THR A 10 1.33 11.65 7.34
CA THR A 10 2.24 12.23 6.34
C THR A 10 1.48 12.68 5.10
N GLN A 11 0.50 11.90 4.62
CA GLN A 11 -0.35 12.31 3.50
C GLN A 11 -1.17 13.57 3.84
N THR A 12 -1.69 13.65 5.06
CA THR A 12 -2.44 14.84 5.51
C THR A 12 -1.54 16.08 5.52
N ALA A 13 -0.31 15.95 6.02
CA ALA A 13 0.68 17.02 6.01
C ALA A 13 1.08 17.41 4.58
N LEU A 14 1.31 16.44 3.70
CA LEU A 14 1.60 16.63 2.28
C LEU A 14 0.47 17.42 1.59
N ASN A 15 -0.78 17.00 1.79
CA ASN A 15 -1.96 17.69 1.24
C ASN A 15 -2.06 19.16 1.72
N ASN A 16 -1.66 19.45 2.95
CA ASN A 16 -1.61 20.82 3.46
C ASN A 16 -0.46 21.63 2.85
N CYS A 17 0.69 21.01 2.57
CA CYS A 17 1.80 21.66 1.87
C CYS A 17 1.39 22.06 0.45
N PHE A 18 0.70 21.20 -0.29
CA PHE A 18 0.14 21.53 -1.61
C PHE A 18 -0.82 22.73 -1.55
N LYS A 19 -1.71 22.78 -0.55
CA LYS A 19 -2.65 23.90 -0.36
C LYS A 19 -1.98 25.23 -0.01
N THR A 20 -0.84 25.17 0.67
CA THR A 20 -0.11 26.35 1.16
C THR A 20 1.11 26.71 0.31
N HIS A 21 1.36 25.97 -0.78
CA HIS A 21 2.52 26.10 -1.66
C HIS A 21 3.86 26.04 -0.91
N ASN A 22 3.95 25.13 0.08
CA ASN A 22 5.16 24.92 0.88
C ASN A 22 6.03 23.82 0.27
N GLU A 23 6.77 24.18 -0.79
CA GLU A 23 7.55 23.25 -1.61
C GLU A 23 8.62 22.48 -0.81
N GLU A 24 9.26 23.11 0.18
CA GLU A 24 10.30 22.47 1.00
C GLU A 24 9.73 21.28 1.78
N TRP A 25 8.58 21.47 2.42
CA TRP A 25 7.95 20.42 3.22
C TRP A 25 7.21 19.40 2.36
N GLU A 26 6.65 19.82 1.23
CA GLU A 26 6.12 18.90 0.22
C GLU A 26 7.19 17.88 -0.20
N TYR A 27 8.38 18.33 -0.57
CA TYR A 27 9.50 17.46 -0.93
C TYR A 27 9.87 16.49 0.21
N LYS A 28 9.98 16.98 1.45
CA LYS A 28 10.30 16.14 2.61
C LYS A 28 9.23 15.09 2.90
N HIS A 29 7.95 15.44 2.77
CA HIS A 29 6.86 14.49 2.96
C HIS A 29 6.82 13.45 1.84
N ASN A 30 7.07 13.84 0.59
CA ASN A 30 7.20 12.89 -0.51
C ASN A 30 8.36 11.90 -0.31
N LEU A 31 9.52 12.37 0.14
CA LEU A 31 10.62 11.46 0.51
C LEU A 31 10.19 10.47 1.60
N LYS A 32 9.45 10.95 2.60
CA LYS A 32 8.98 10.09 3.68
C LYS A 32 7.95 9.05 3.24
N ILE A 33 7.05 9.41 2.31
CA ILE A 33 6.15 8.46 1.66
C ILE A 33 6.94 7.40 0.87
N THR A 34 7.99 7.80 0.16
CA THR A 34 8.87 6.86 -0.54
C THR A 34 9.55 5.89 0.43
N GLU A 35 10.06 6.36 1.57
CA GLU A 35 10.61 5.48 2.62
C GLU A 35 9.56 4.49 3.17
N TYR A 36 8.28 4.88 3.23
CA TYR A 36 7.21 3.96 3.65
C TYR A 36 6.90 2.89 2.61
N ASN A 37 7.12 3.15 1.32
CA ASN A 37 6.96 2.13 0.28
C ASN A 37 7.91 0.96 0.49
N ASP A 38 9.12 1.21 0.99
CA ASP A 38 10.12 0.17 1.29
C ASP A 38 9.70 -0.73 2.48
N LEU A 39 8.73 -0.29 3.28
CA LEU A 39 8.17 -1.05 4.41
C LEU A 39 6.91 -1.84 4.01
N LEU A 40 6.42 -1.63 2.80
CA LEU A 40 5.31 -2.40 2.26
C LEU A 40 5.81 -3.73 1.68
N PRO A 41 4.90 -4.71 1.47
CA PRO A 41 5.29 -6.00 0.95
C PRO A 41 6.03 -5.92 -0.39
N SER A 42 7.13 -6.65 -0.46
CA SER A 42 7.93 -6.90 -1.66
C SER A 42 8.52 -8.31 -1.57
N GLY A 43 8.71 -8.97 -2.72
CA GLY A 43 9.14 -10.36 -2.80
C GLY A 43 8.00 -11.37 -2.55
N SER A 44 8.35 -12.66 -2.54
CA SER A 44 7.41 -13.78 -2.33
C SER A 44 6.18 -13.73 -3.25
N GLY A 45 6.38 -13.33 -4.51
CA GLY A 45 5.31 -13.16 -5.52
C GLY A 45 4.82 -11.72 -5.69
N VAL A 46 5.00 -10.85 -4.70
CA VAL A 46 4.82 -9.39 -4.84
C VAL A 46 6.06 -8.81 -5.49
N ASP A 47 6.12 -8.87 -6.82
CA ASP A 47 7.25 -8.34 -7.56
C ASP A 47 6.94 -6.90 -8.01
N ASN A 48 7.98 -6.12 -8.34
CA ASN A 48 7.88 -4.67 -8.61
C ASN A 48 7.42 -3.79 -7.41
N GLY A 49 7.37 -4.38 -6.20
CA GLY A 49 7.12 -3.67 -4.95
C GLY A 49 5.68 -3.17 -4.77
N SER A 50 5.50 -2.34 -3.74
CA SER A 50 4.23 -1.74 -3.38
C SER A 50 4.41 -0.24 -3.21
N SER A 51 3.47 0.56 -3.71
CA SER A 51 3.59 2.02 -3.68
C SER A 51 2.31 2.69 -3.18
N ILE A 52 2.45 3.68 -2.32
CA ILE A 52 1.34 4.51 -1.86
C ILE A 52 0.92 5.42 -3.01
N ASN A 53 -0.35 5.33 -3.40
CA ASN A 53 -0.97 6.20 -4.39
C ASN A 53 -1.43 7.49 -3.69
N THR A 54 -0.53 8.47 -3.63
CA THR A 54 -0.75 9.75 -2.95
C THR A 54 -1.96 10.51 -3.51
N ASP A 55 -2.21 10.42 -4.82
CA ASP A 55 -3.35 11.07 -5.48
C ASP A 55 -4.72 10.51 -5.05
N ASN A 56 -4.77 9.23 -4.68
CA ASN A 56 -6.00 8.55 -4.25
C ASN A 56 -6.07 8.30 -2.74
N THR A 57 -5.02 8.65 -2.01
CA THR A 57 -4.92 8.56 -0.55
C THR A 57 -5.38 9.88 0.06
N ASN A 58 -6.33 9.80 0.98
CA ASN A 58 -6.90 10.97 1.65
C ASN A 58 -7.31 10.61 3.08
N MET A 59 -8.07 11.48 3.76
CA MET A 59 -8.47 11.28 5.16
C MET A 59 -9.37 10.05 5.35
N ASP A 60 -10.07 9.62 4.30
CA ASP A 60 -11.04 8.52 4.39
C ASP A 60 -10.41 7.17 4.01
N LYS A 61 -9.28 7.16 3.29
CA LYS A 61 -8.63 5.93 2.84
C LYS A 61 -7.16 6.09 2.48
N ILE A 62 -6.42 5.01 2.62
CA ILE A 62 -5.10 4.81 2.01
C ILE A 62 -5.24 3.87 0.82
N VAL A 63 -4.60 4.20 -0.30
CA VAL A 63 -4.59 3.37 -1.51
C VAL A 63 -3.15 2.98 -1.82
N ILE A 64 -2.88 1.70 -1.90
CA ILE A 64 -1.58 1.14 -2.29
C ILE A 64 -1.75 0.39 -3.61
N LEU A 65 -0.83 0.61 -4.54
CA LEU A 65 -0.73 -0.11 -5.81
C LEU A 65 0.35 -1.17 -5.69
N SER A 66 0.06 -2.37 -6.18
CA SER A 66 1.01 -3.48 -6.19
C SER A 66 0.65 -4.48 -7.30
N GLY A 67 1.53 -5.44 -7.52
CA GLY A 67 1.36 -6.48 -8.53
C GLY A 67 1.85 -7.83 -8.06
N TRP A 68 1.32 -8.88 -8.67
CA TRP A 68 1.65 -10.25 -8.33
C TRP A 68 2.08 -11.05 -9.55
N HIS A 69 3.24 -11.71 -9.47
CA HIS A 69 3.68 -12.69 -10.47
C HIS A 69 2.98 -14.03 -10.27
N ILE A 70 2.19 -14.44 -11.26
CA ILE A 70 1.65 -15.78 -11.34
C ILE A 70 2.74 -16.70 -11.90
N MET A 71 2.96 -17.82 -11.21
CA MET A 71 3.81 -18.92 -11.65
C MET A 71 2.94 -20.13 -11.97
N ASN A 72 3.29 -20.89 -13.01
CA ASN A 72 2.65 -22.18 -13.29
C ASN A 72 3.26 -23.30 -12.41
N ASP A 73 2.69 -24.50 -12.52
CA ASP A 73 3.13 -25.68 -11.76
C ASP A 73 4.59 -26.08 -12.00
N GLY A 74 5.18 -25.65 -13.12
CA GLY A 74 6.59 -25.87 -13.45
C GLY A 74 7.53 -24.80 -12.87
N GLY A 75 7.01 -23.80 -12.16
CA GLY A 75 7.79 -22.68 -11.65
C GLY A 75 8.23 -21.70 -12.74
N TYR A 76 7.48 -21.59 -13.85
CA TYR A 76 7.70 -20.58 -14.88
C TYR A 76 6.64 -19.49 -14.80
N TYR A 77 6.98 -18.29 -15.28
CA TYR A 77 6.05 -17.16 -15.41
C TYR A 77 4.80 -17.56 -16.20
N ASP A 78 3.63 -17.31 -15.62
CA ASP A 78 2.30 -17.64 -16.18
C ASP A 78 1.36 -16.42 -16.22
N GLY A 79 1.81 -15.26 -15.75
CA GLY A 79 1.04 -14.02 -15.84
C GLY A 79 1.30 -13.04 -14.72
N TRP A 80 0.49 -11.98 -14.72
CA TRP A 80 0.57 -10.87 -13.78
C TRP A 80 -0.82 -10.44 -13.33
N ILE A 81 -0.97 -10.11 -12.06
CA ILE A 81 -2.18 -9.49 -11.52
C ILE A 81 -1.81 -8.15 -10.92
N ASP A 82 -2.27 -7.07 -11.56
CA ASP A 82 -2.30 -5.76 -10.91
C ASP A 82 -3.46 -5.69 -9.91
N PHE A 83 -3.17 -5.20 -8.72
CA PHE A 83 -4.18 -4.99 -7.70
C PHE A 83 -3.90 -3.73 -6.90
N ARG A 84 -4.92 -3.29 -6.17
CA ARG A 84 -4.80 -2.23 -5.18
C ARG A 84 -5.29 -2.71 -3.84
N VAL A 85 -4.63 -2.21 -2.80
CA VAL A 85 -5.04 -2.38 -1.41
C VAL A 85 -5.68 -1.09 -0.97
N VAL A 86 -6.94 -1.17 -0.55
CA VAL A 86 -7.69 -0.03 -0.02
C VAL A 86 -7.83 -0.24 1.47
N VAL A 87 -7.30 0.70 2.25
CA VAL A 87 -7.34 0.69 3.71
C VAL A 87 -8.27 1.81 4.15
N THR A 88 -9.28 1.50 4.95
CA THR A 88 -10.24 2.47 5.49
C THR A 88 -10.22 2.43 7.02
N PRO A 89 -10.35 3.57 7.71
CA PRO A 89 -10.36 3.59 9.17
C PRO A 89 -11.57 2.81 9.71
N SER A 90 -11.36 2.06 10.79
CA SER A 90 -12.43 1.43 11.58
C SER A 90 -12.29 1.84 13.05
N PHE A 91 -13.27 1.51 13.90
CA PHE A 91 -13.25 1.95 15.30
C PHE A 91 -12.14 1.29 16.13
N ASP A 92 -11.74 0.08 15.78
CA ASP A 92 -10.71 -0.68 16.50
C ASP A 92 -9.34 -0.54 15.80
N ASN A 93 -9.32 -0.50 14.47
CA ASN A 93 -8.10 -0.38 13.69
C ASN A 93 -8.37 0.18 12.28
N PHE A 94 -8.26 -0.66 11.26
CA PHE A 94 -8.65 -0.37 9.89
C PHE A 94 -9.30 -1.60 9.26
N ASP A 95 -10.12 -1.37 8.24
CA ASP A 95 -10.56 -2.40 7.30
C ASP A 95 -9.66 -2.38 6.07
N LEU A 96 -9.41 -3.55 5.50
CA LEU A 96 -8.54 -3.72 4.33
C LEU A 96 -9.28 -4.47 3.22
N ASN A 97 -9.19 -3.95 2.00
CA ASN A 97 -9.81 -4.56 0.83
C ASN A 97 -8.81 -4.69 -0.33
N ILE A 98 -8.66 -5.92 -0.83
CA ILE A 98 -7.83 -6.25 -2.00
C ILE A 98 -8.72 -6.23 -3.25
N ILE A 99 -8.40 -5.35 -4.20
CA ILE A 99 -9.17 -5.13 -5.43
C ILE A 99 -8.26 -5.33 -6.65
N GLY A 100 -8.61 -6.28 -7.51
CA GLY A 100 -7.87 -6.62 -8.74
C GLY A 100 -8.61 -7.68 -9.55
N ASN A 101 -8.13 -7.99 -10.76
CA ASN A 101 -8.69 -9.08 -11.57
C ASN A 101 -7.97 -10.41 -11.28
N PHE A 102 -8.41 -11.10 -10.24
CA PHE A 102 -7.79 -12.35 -9.78
C PHE A 102 -8.19 -13.58 -10.61
N GLY A 103 -9.27 -13.51 -11.40
CA GLY A 103 -9.73 -14.65 -12.21
C GLY A 103 -9.89 -15.93 -11.37
N LYS A 104 -9.13 -16.98 -11.73
CA LYS A 104 -9.10 -18.28 -11.02
C LYS A 104 -8.30 -18.26 -9.70
N HIS A 105 -7.51 -17.22 -9.44
CA HIS A 105 -6.63 -17.08 -8.27
C HIS A 105 -7.28 -16.27 -7.14
N GLN A 106 -8.57 -16.52 -6.84
CA GLN A 106 -9.28 -15.78 -5.79
C GLN A 106 -8.73 -16.07 -4.40
N ASP A 107 -8.19 -17.27 -4.20
CA ASP A 107 -7.51 -17.73 -2.98
C ASP A 107 -6.28 -16.89 -2.62
N LEU A 108 -5.60 -16.31 -3.61
CA LEU A 108 -4.48 -15.40 -3.39
C LEU A 108 -4.87 -14.18 -2.55
N LYS A 109 -6.15 -13.76 -2.57
CA LYS A 109 -6.60 -12.56 -1.84
C LYS A 109 -6.41 -12.69 -0.33
N ASP A 110 -6.56 -13.88 0.23
CA ASP A 110 -6.40 -14.11 1.67
C ASP A 110 -4.94 -13.95 2.09
N TYR A 111 -4.03 -14.51 1.29
CA TYR A 111 -2.59 -14.34 1.50
C TYR A 111 -2.16 -12.87 1.38
N LEU A 112 -2.64 -12.16 0.35
CA LEU A 112 -2.37 -10.74 0.18
C LEU A 112 -2.96 -9.92 1.34
N TYR A 113 -4.15 -10.28 1.82
CA TYR A 113 -4.77 -9.63 2.97
C TYR A 113 -3.85 -9.73 4.20
N GLU A 114 -3.41 -10.94 4.55
CA GLU A 114 -2.54 -11.16 5.70
C GLU A 114 -1.22 -10.41 5.58
N LEU A 115 -0.60 -10.46 4.39
CA LEU A 115 0.69 -9.84 4.12
C LEU A 115 0.64 -8.32 4.30
N PHE A 116 -0.35 -7.65 3.69
CA PHE A 116 -0.50 -6.20 3.82
C PHE A 116 -1.02 -5.80 5.21
N ASN A 117 -1.91 -6.58 5.82
CA ASN A 117 -2.37 -6.32 7.18
C ASN A 117 -1.21 -6.37 8.17
N TYR A 118 -0.31 -7.35 8.03
CA TYR A 118 0.89 -7.47 8.86
C TYR A 118 1.81 -6.26 8.70
N SER A 119 2.16 -5.87 7.47
CA SER A 119 3.07 -4.74 7.21
C SER A 119 2.49 -3.41 7.71
N LEU A 120 1.20 -3.17 7.50
CA LEU A 120 0.53 -1.93 7.88
C LEU A 120 0.40 -1.76 9.39
N ASN A 121 0.32 -2.85 10.14
CA ASN A 121 0.30 -2.86 11.60
C ASN A 121 1.69 -2.84 12.25
N GLN A 122 2.78 -2.90 11.49
CA GLN A 122 4.12 -2.80 12.07
C GLN A 122 4.33 -1.43 12.71
N GLU A 123 4.88 -1.41 13.92
CA GLU A 123 5.35 -0.18 14.54
C GLU A 123 6.64 0.29 13.87
N ILE A 124 6.65 1.57 13.49
CA ILE A 124 7.83 2.20 12.90
C ILE A 124 8.29 3.38 13.77
N ASN A 125 9.60 3.49 13.91
CA ASN A 125 10.27 4.53 14.71
C ASN A 125 10.11 5.90 14.05
#